data_AF-A0A2H1VZ00-F1
#
_entry.id   AF-A0A2H1VZ00-F1
#
_cell.length_a   1.000
_cell.length_b   1.000
_cell.length_c   1.000
_cell.angle_alpha   90.00
_cell.angle_beta   90.00
_cell.angle_gamma   90.00
#
_symmetry.space_group_name_H-M   'P 1'
#
loop_
_entity.id
_entity.type
_entity.pdbx_description
1 polymer ?
#
loop_
_entity_poly.entity_id
_entity_poly.type
_entity_poly.pdbx_seq_one_letter_code
_entity_poly.pdbx_strand_id
1 'polypeptide(L)'
;MILLIWLSVFLVLSCNGQTVNKYEHYLDDPAVQLFREYLQIDTSKAENIQTGVDFWIRQANDVGLPYAVYSPAGKPIFVATLEGSDPSLPSIMLNSHMDVVKVDA
;
A
#
# COMPACT_ATOMS: atom_id res chain seq x y z
N MET A 1 -42.37 -34.03 -11.62
CA MET A 1 -42.23 -32.98 -10.59
C MET A 1 -40.79 -32.86 -10.07
N ILE A 2 -40.13 -33.95 -9.66
CA ILE A 2 -38.72 -33.93 -9.18
C ILE A 2 -37.72 -33.49 -10.26
N LEU A 3 -37.87 -33.93 -11.52
CA LEU A 3 -36.97 -33.55 -12.63
C LEU A 3 -36.98 -32.05 -12.95
N LEU A 4 -38.15 -31.39 -12.80
CA LEU A 4 -38.31 -29.94 -13.02
C LEU A 4 -37.64 -29.13 -11.90
N ILE A 5 -37.59 -29.67 -10.68
CA ILE A 5 -36.91 -29.04 -9.53
C ILE A 5 -35.39 -29.15 -9.69
N TRP A 6 -34.86 -30.28 -10.16
CA TRP A 6 -33.43 -30.39 -10.44
C TRP A 6 -32.98 -29.51 -11.60
N LEU A 7 -33.81 -29.39 -12.66
CA LEU A 7 -33.52 -28.52 -13.80
C LEU A 7 -33.52 -27.05 -13.39
N SER A 8 -34.45 -26.60 -12.54
CA SER A 8 -34.48 -25.22 -12.05
C SER A 8 -33.33 -24.91 -11.10
N VAL A 9 -32.93 -25.85 -10.23
CA VAL A 9 -31.74 -25.71 -9.38
C VAL A 9 -30.46 -25.63 -10.22
N PHE A 10 -30.33 -26.44 -11.27
CA PHE A 10 -29.18 -26.39 -12.19
C PHE A 10 -29.13 -25.09 -13.00
N LEU A 11 -30.30 -24.56 -13.41
CA LEU A 11 -30.39 -23.29 -14.14
C LEU A 11 -30.03 -22.10 -13.25
N VAL A 12 -30.47 -22.11 -11.98
CA VAL A 12 -30.12 -21.06 -11.00
C VAL A 12 -28.62 -21.10 -10.65
N LEU A 13 -28.02 -22.29 -10.54
CA LEU A 13 -26.57 -22.45 -10.33
C LEU A 13 -25.74 -22.00 -11.55
N SER A 14 -26.26 -22.16 -12.77
CA SER A 14 -25.57 -21.76 -14.01
C SER A 14 -25.67 -20.25 -14.31
N CYS A 15 -26.61 -19.55 -13.68
CA CYS A 15 -26.83 -18.10 -13.87
C CYS A 15 -26.12 -17.21 -12.82
N ASN A 16 -25.39 -17.79 -11.86
CA ASN A 16 -24.42 -17.03 -11.06
C ASN A 16 -23.22 -16.70 -11.95
N GLY A 17 -23.42 -15.79 -12.91
CA GLY A 17 -22.32 -15.17 -13.63
C GLY A 17 -21.38 -14.58 -12.60
N GLN A 18 -20.14 -15.09 -12.55
CA GLN A 18 -19.11 -14.47 -11.74
C GLN A 18 -19.03 -13.00 -12.15
N THR A 19 -19.32 -12.09 -11.23
CA THR A 19 -19.00 -10.68 -11.41
C THR A 19 -17.48 -10.61 -11.43
N VAL A 20 -16.89 -10.69 -12.63
CA VAL A 20 -15.44 -10.53 -12.79
C VAL A 20 -15.11 -9.12 -12.32
N ASN A 21 -14.38 -9.01 -11.22
CA ASN A 21 -13.91 -7.72 -10.74
C ASN A 21 -12.98 -7.16 -11.82
N LYS A 22 -13.38 -6.05 -12.44
CA LYS A 22 -12.60 -5.38 -13.50
C LYS A 22 -11.16 -5.09 -13.07
N TYR A 23 -10.92 -4.95 -11.76
CA TYR A 23 -9.63 -4.58 -11.18
C TYR A 23 -8.83 -5.78 -10.65
N GLU A 24 -9.33 -7.01 -10.77
CA GLU A 24 -8.64 -8.23 -10.27
C GLU A 24 -7.19 -8.32 -10.79
N HIS A 25 -6.99 -7.96 -12.06
CA HIS A 25 -5.68 -8.00 -12.72
C HIS A 25 -4.64 -7.05 -12.12
N TYR A 26 -5.05 -6.02 -11.37
CA TYR A 26 -4.11 -5.14 -10.67
C TYR A 26 -3.55 -5.76 -9.39
N LEU A 27 -4.15 -6.84 -8.87
CA LEU A 27 -3.67 -7.50 -7.65
C LEU A 27 -2.29 -8.15 -7.86
N ASP A 28 -1.95 -8.47 -9.11
CA ASP A 28 -0.65 -9.02 -9.50
C ASP A 28 0.41 -7.93 -9.78
N ASP A 29 0.03 -6.65 -9.81
CA ASP A 29 0.97 -5.54 -10.02
C ASP A 29 1.87 -5.35 -8.77
N PRO A 30 3.21 -5.40 -8.90
CA PRO A 30 4.11 -5.22 -7.78
C PRO A 30 3.91 -3.92 -7.00
N ALA A 31 3.56 -2.82 -7.67
CA ALA A 31 3.31 -1.54 -7.01
C ALA A 31 2.03 -1.59 -6.16
N VAL A 32 1.00 -2.32 -6.62
CA VAL A 32 -0.23 -2.54 -5.85
C VAL A 32 0.04 -3.44 -4.64
N GLN A 33 0.89 -4.46 -4.80
CA GLN A 33 1.30 -5.33 -3.68
C GLN A 33 2.07 -4.54 -2.61
N LEU A 34 3.06 -3.74 -3.02
CA LEU A 34 3.81 -2.86 -2.11
C LEU A 34 2.91 -1.83 -1.41
N PHE A 35 1.98 -1.22 -2.15
CA PHE A 35 1.04 -0.27 -1.58
C PHE A 35 0.13 -0.94 -0.53
N ARG A 36 -0.38 -2.15 -0.82
CA ARG A 36 -1.18 -2.93 0.14
C ARG A 36 -0.37 -3.34 1.37
N GLU A 37 0.89 -3.71 1.21
CA GLU A 37 1.79 -3.99 2.32
C GLU A 37 1.94 -2.75 3.22
N TYR A 38 2.19 -1.57 2.63
CA TYR A 38 2.32 -0.32 3.38
C TYR A 38 1.03 0.03 4.14
N LEU A 39 -0.14 -0.14 3.50
CA LEU A 39 -1.44 0.11 4.12
C LEU A 39 -1.77 -0.82 5.30
N GLN A 40 -1.13 -2.00 5.39
CA GLN A 40 -1.32 -2.92 6.52
C GLN A 40 -0.58 -2.48 7.78
N ILE A 41 0.29 -1.46 7.70
CA ILE A 41 0.93 -0.85 8.86
C ILE A 41 -0.04 0.12 9.51
N ASP A 42 -0.58 -0.25 10.68
CA ASP A 42 -1.52 0.59 11.43
C ASP A 42 -0.80 1.76 12.12
N THR A 43 -0.48 2.80 11.36
CA THR A 43 0.16 4.04 11.84
C THR A 43 -0.78 4.98 12.59
N SER A 44 -2.03 4.56 12.86
CA SER A 44 -2.91 5.27 13.81
C SER A 44 -2.47 5.08 15.26
N LYS A 45 -1.60 4.08 15.49
CA LYS A 45 -0.99 3.73 16.77
C LYS A 45 0.45 4.24 16.81
N ALA A 46 0.77 5.00 17.86
CA ALA A 46 2.10 5.61 18.00
C ALA A 46 3.22 4.56 18.05
N GLU A 47 2.95 3.39 18.65
CA GLU A 47 3.87 2.26 18.73
C GLU A 47 4.25 1.66 17.37
N ASN A 48 3.45 1.87 16.33
CA ASN A 48 3.67 1.33 14.99
C ASN A 48 4.38 2.32 14.06
N ILE A 49 4.64 3.55 14.50
CA ILE A 49 5.32 4.56 13.67
C ILE A 49 6.70 4.08 13.25
N GLN A 50 7.42 3.38 14.14
CA GLN A 50 8.74 2.83 13.79
C GLN A 50 8.65 1.78 12.68
N THR A 51 7.60 0.94 12.67
CA THR A 51 7.35 -0.03 11.58
C THR A 51 7.17 0.68 10.23
N GLY A 52 6.52 1.84 10.22
CA GLY A 52 6.39 2.68 9.02
C GLY A 52 7.74 3.22 8.53
N VAL A 53 8.61 3.64 9.45
CA VAL A 53 9.99 4.07 9.13
C VAL A 53 10.79 2.91 8.55
N ASP A 54 10.73 1.73 9.18
CA ASP A 54 11.46 0.54 8.75
C ASP A 54 11.01 0.06 7.36
N PHE A 55 9.73 0.20 7.02
CA PHE A 55 9.22 -0.03 5.66
C PHE A 55 9.93 0.87 4.64
N TRP A 56 10.03 2.17 4.90
CA TRP A 56 10.68 3.12 3.99
C TRP A 56 12.20 2.92 3.90
N ILE A 57 12.84 2.54 5.01
CA ILE A 57 14.25 2.13 5.02
C ILE A 57 14.46 0.94 4.08
N ARG A 58 13.61 -0.08 4.16
CA ARG A 58 13.67 -1.23 3.25
C ARG A 58 13.48 -0.80 1.80
N GLN A 59 12.48 0.05 1.51
CA GLN A 59 12.27 0.55 0.14
C GLN A 59 13.50 1.27 -0.42
N ALA A 60 14.11 2.17 0.35
CA ALA A 60 15.30 2.89 -0.10
C ALA A 60 16.51 1.96 -0.31
N ASN A 61 16.71 0.97 0.55
CA ASN A 61 17.74 -0.04 0.37
C ASN A 61 17.52 -0.87 -0.90
N ASP A 62 16.28 -1.31 -1.15
CA ASP A 62 15.92 -2.14 -2.30
C ASP A 62 16.22 -1.43 -3.64
N VAL A 63 16.09 -0.10 -3.70
CA VAL A 63 16.41 0.71 -4.89
C VAL A 63 17.77 1.42 -4.84
N GLY A 64 18.56 1.22 -3.78
CA GLY A 64 19.89 1.81 -3.62
C GLY A 64 19.89 3.34 -3.42
N LEU A 65 18.85 3.92 -2.83
CA LEU A 65 18.79 5.35 -2.53
C LEU A 65 19.41 5.68 -1.16
N PRO A 66 20.33 6.65 -1.08
CA PRO A 66 20.78 7.22 0.19
C PRO A 66 19.59 7.78 0.98
N TYR A 67 19.58 7.53 2.28
CA TYR A 67 18.55 8.05 3.17
C TYR A 67 19.11 8.50 4.52
N ALA A 68 18.34 9.32 5.22
CA ALA A 68 18.56 9.70 6.61
C ALA A 68 17.23 9.68 7.38
N VAL A 69 17.31 9.34 8.66
CA VAL A 69 16.18 9.44 9.59
C VAL A 69 16.51 10.47 10.66
N TYR A 70 15.68 11.50 10.75
CA TYR A 70 15.77 12.55 11.76
C TYR A 70 14.66 12.37 12.79
N SER A 71 14.87 12.81 14.02
CA SER A 71 13.84 12.73 15.08
C SER A 71 13.63 14.06 15.82
N PRO A 72 13.31 15.17 15.12
CA PRO A 72 13.02 16.42 15.79
C PRO A 72 11.80 16.25 16.71
N ALA A 73 11.92 16.70 17.97
CA ALA A 73 10.88 16.57 18.99
C ALA A 73 10.35 15.12 19.17
N GLY A 74 11.19 14.12 18.92
CA GLY A 74 10.85 12.70 19.13
C GLY A 74 9.96 12.07 18.06
N LYS A 75 9.66 12.76 16.95
CA LYS A 75 8.91 12.20 15.81
C LYS A 75 9.85 11.93 14.63
N PRO A 76 9.81 10.73 14.02
CA PRO A 76 10.72 10.41 12.94
C PRO A 76 10.34 11.12 11.63
N ILE A 77 11.35 11.54 10.89
CA ILE A 77 11.28 12.06 9.53
C ILE A 77 12.26 11.24 8.71
N PHE A 78 11.72 10.45 7.78
CA PHE A 78 12.51 9.72 6.80
C PHE A 78 12.72 10.60 5.56
N VAL A 79 13.97 10.72 5.09
CA VAL A 79 14.33 11.45 3.87
C VAL A 79 15.20 10.54 3.02
N ALA A 80 14.71 10.14 1.85
CA ALA A 80 15.51 9.51 0.80
C ALA A 80 15.82 10.54 -0.29
N THR A 81 17.03 10.48 -0.84
CA THR A 81 17.52 11.46 -1.82
C THR A 81 17.95 10.75 -3.10
N LEU A 82 17.35 11.15 -4.22
CA LEU A 82 17.89 10.91 -5.55
C LEU A 82 18.67 12.15 -5.97
N GLU A 83 20.00 12.05 -6.04
CA GLU A 83 20.84 13.16 -6.49
C GLU A 83 20.60 13.44 -7.99
N GLY A 84 20.31 14.69 -8.31
CA GLY A 84 20.14 15.12 -9.71
C GLY A 84 21.49 15.15 -10.44
N SER A 85 21.45 15.15 -11.77
CA SER A 85 22.67 15.28 -12.58
C SER A 85 23.39 16.63 -12.41
N ASP A 86 22.68 17.65 -11.93
CA ASP A 86 23.23 18.97 -11.58
C ASP A 86 22.85 19.34 -10.13
N PRO A 87 23.75 19.08 -9.15
CA PRO A 87 23.51 19.39 -7.74
C PRO A 87 23.47 20.89 -7.41
N SER A 88 23.77 21.78 -8.36
CA SER A 88 23.70 23.23 -8.14
C SER A 88 22.26 23.78 -8.22
N LEU A 89 21.35 23.01 -8.83
CA LEU A 89 19.94 23.37 -8.93
C LEU A 89 19.23 23.15 -7.58
N PRO A 90 18.19 23.92 -7.27
CA PRO A 90 17.36 23.67 -6.10
C PRO A 90 16.69 22.30 -6.16
N SER A 91 16.60 21.63 -5.00
CA SER A 91 15.93 20.35 -4.87
C SER A 91 14.41 20.45 -5.08
N ILE A 92 13.80 19.38 -5.59
CA ILE A 92 12.35 19.17 -5.56
C ILE A 92 12.03 18.30 -4.34
N MET A 93 11.11 18.75 -3.50
CA MET A 93 10.67 18.00 -2.32
C MET A 93 9.32 17.32 -2.60
N LEU A 94 9.32 15.99 -2.63
CA LEU A 94 8.11 15.18 -2.63
C LEU A 94 7.81 14.83 -1.16
N ASN A 95 6.85 15.55 -0.56
CA ASN A 95 6.55 15.42 0.85
C ASN A 95 5.22 14.69 1.07
N SER A 96 5.20 13.82 2.08
CA SER A 96 4.01 13.09 2.55
C SER A 96 4.11 12.87 4.05
N HIS A 97 3.00 12.54 4.69
CA HIS A 97 2.97 12.07 6.07
C HIS A 97 2.54 10.59 6.11
N MET A 98 2.96 9.86 7.14
CA MET A 98 2.68 8.43 7.28
C MET A 98 1.58 8.11 8.30
N ASP A 99 1.28 9.04 9.21
CA ASP A 99 0.27 8.86 10.24
C ASP A 99 -1.13 8.95 9.66
N VAL A 100 -2.00 8.05 10.13
CA VAL A 100 -3.42 8.02 9.76
C VAL A 100 -4.27 8.12 11.02
N VAL A 101 -5.52 8.53 10.84
CA VAL A 101 -6.49 8.58 11.94
C VAL A 101 -7.10 7.20 12.18
N LYS A 102 -7.61 6.97 13.39
CA LYS A 102 -8.42 5.78 13.69
C LYS A 102 -9.72 5.83 12.90
N VAL A 103 -10.19 4.67 12.44
CA VAL A 103 -11.52 4.52 11.87
C VAL A 103 -12.56 4.51 12.99
N ASP A 104 -13.76 5.00 12.70
CA ASP A 104 -14.90 4.90 13.60
C ASP A 104 -15.31 3.42 13.77
N ALA A 105 -15.83 3.08 14.95
CA ALA A 105 -16.27 1.73 15.30
C ALA A 105 -17.66 1.40 14.76
#